data_AF-A0A533SN59-F1
#
_entry.id   AF-A0A533SN59-F1
#
_cell.length_a   1.000
_cell.length_b   1.000
_cell.length_c   1.000
_cell.angle_alpha   90.00
_cell.angle_beta   90.00
_cell.angle_gamma   90.00
#
_symmetry.space_group_name_H-M   'P 1'
#
loop_
_entity.id
_entity.type
_entity.pdbx_description
1 polymer ?
#
loop_
_entity_poly.entity_id
_entity_poly.type
_entity_poly.pdbx_seq_one_letter_code
_entity_poly.pdbx_strand_id
1 'polypeptide(L)' 'ALNPLAVLKRGFAVVSRDGEVLRSAAQLAPGQAVQVRLASGSFGARVETVSPENPSQDIPNPGG' A
#
# COMPACT_ATOMS: atom_id res chain seq x y z
N ALA A 1 2.08 -13.38 16.21
CA ALA A 1 2.53 -12.54 15.09
C ALA A 1 1.51 -12.63 13.97
N LEU A 2 0.84 -11.53 13.63
CA LEU A 2 -0.17 -11.53 12.56
C LEU A 2 0.56 -11.63 11.22
N ASN A 3 0.46 -12.77 10.55
CA ASN A 3 1.08 -13.01 9.25
C ASN A 3 0.31 -12.25 8.16
N PRO A 4 0.89 -11.23 7.49
CA PRO A 4 0.19 -10.45 6.46
C PRO A 4 -0.27 -11.32 5.28
N LEU A 5 0.35 -12.49 5.08
CA LEU A 5 -0.07 -13.46 4.06
C LEU A 5 -1.43 -14.09 4.38
N ALA A 6 -1.87 -14.09 5.64
CA ALA A 6 -3.19 -14.60 6.04
C ALA A 6 -4.34 -13.64 5.66
N VAL A 7 -4.04 -12.36 5.39
CA VAL A 7 -5.02 -11.33 5.04
C VAL A 7 -5.32 -11.31 3.53
N LEU A 8 -4.50 -11.99 2.72
CA LEU A 8 -4.64 -12.07 1.25
C LEU A 8 -5.98 -12.63 0.75
N LYS A 9 -6.82 -13.23 1.63
CA LYS A 9 -8.16 -13.72 1.31
C LYS A 9 -9.29 -12.66 1.37
N ARG A 10 -9.02 -11.41 1.75
CA ARG A 10 -10.03 -10.32 1.88
C ARG A 10 -9.91 -9.20 0.83
N GLY A 11 -9.37 -9.49 -0.36
CA GLY A 11 -9.36 -8.53 -1.47
C GLY A 11 -8.24 -7.48 -1.39
N PHE A 12 -7.01 -7.92 -1.07
CA PHE A 12 -5.83 -7.06 -1.13
C PHE A 12 -5.15 -7.14 -2.51
N ALA A 13 -4.57 -6.02 -2.93
CA ALA A 13 -3.75 -5.91 -4.13
C ALA A 13 -2.28 -5.69 -3.74
N VAL A 14 -1.35 -6.30 -4.47
CA VAL A 14 0.08 -6.01 -4.36
C VAL A 14 0.45 -4.98 -5.42
N VAL A 15 1.01 -3.86 -5.01
CA VAL A 15 1.47 -2.81 -5.92
C VAL A 15 3.00 -2.88 -6.02
N SER A 16 3.53 -2.87 -7.24
CA SER A 16 4.95 -2.82 -7.50
C SER A 16 5.32 -1.78 -8.56
N ARG A 17 6.56 -1.33 -8.52
CA ARG A 17 7.18 -0.46 -9.53
C ARG A 17 8.49 -1.11 -9.97
N ASP A 18 8.64 -1.33 -11.27
CA ASP A 18 9.86 -1.94 -11.85
C ASP A 18 10.29 -3.26 -11.16
N GLY A 19 9.32 -4.04 -10.70
CA GLY A 19 9.55 -5.30 -9.99
C GLY A 19 9.74 -5.17 -8.47
N GLU A 20 9.87 -3.96 -7.94
CA GLU A 20 9.97 -3.70 -6.51
C GLU A 20 8.58 -3.52 -5.88
N VAL A 21 8.27 -4.29 -4.84
CA VAL A 21 7.00 -4.15 -4.10
C VAL A 21 7.04 -2.91 -3.22
N LEU A 22 6.06 -2.04 -3.39
CA LEU A 22 5.93 -0.81 -2.62
C LEU A 22 5.30 -1.10 -1.27
N ARG A 23 5.84 -0.50 -0.21
CA ARG A 23 5.40 -0.71 1.18
C ARG A 23 4.84 0.57 1.82
N SER A 24 5.13 1.73 1.24
CA SER A 24 4.62 3.02 1.70
C SER A 24 4.21 3.89 0.51
N ALA A 25 3.10 4.61 0.68
CA ALA A 25 2.64 5.61 -0.29
C ALA A 25 3.67 6.74 -0.50
N ALA A 26 4.54 7.00 0.48
CA ALA A 26 5.61 8.00 0.36
C ALA A 26 6.66 7.65 -0.70
N GLN A 27 6.69 6.39 -1.18
CA GLN A 27 7.58 5.94 -2.26
C GLN A 27 7.02 6.24 -3.66
N LEU A 28 5.79 6.77 -3.74
CA LEU A 28 5.09 7.08 -4.98
C LEU A 28 5.06 8.58 -5.27
N ALA A 29 4.98 8.92 -6.55
CA ALA A 29 4.69 10.27 -7.04
C ALA A 29 3.53 10.26 -8.04
N PRO A 30 2.71 11.32 -8.11
CA PRO A 30 1.74 11.51 -9.19
C PRO A 30 2.39 11.40 -10.57
N GLY A 31 1.70 10.78 -11.53
CA GLY A 31 2.18 10.49 -12.87
C GLY A 31 3.05 9.23 -12.98
N GLN A 32 3.41 8.59 -11.87
CA GLN A 32 4.25 7.40 -11.88
C GLN A 32 3.45 6.16 -12.31
N ALA A 33 4.06 5.30 -13.12
CA ALA A 33 3.47 4.04 -13.53
C ALA A 33 3.73 2.95 -12.48
N VAL A 34 2.72 2.13 -12.21
CA VAL A 34 2.77 1.02 -11.27
C VAL A 34 2.10 -0.22 -11.84
N GLN A 35 2.47 -1.38 -11.33
CA GLN A 35 1.80 -2.64 -11.61
C GLN A 35 1.02 -3.10 -10.37
N VAL A 36 -0.24 -3.45 -10.58
CA VAL A 36 -1.15 -3.90 -9.54
C VAL A 36 -1.48 -5.36 -9.79
N ARG A 37 -1.23 -6.22 -8.80
CA ARG A 37 -1.57 -7.64 -8.83
C ARG A 37 -2.69 -7.93 -7.84
N LEU A 38 -3.76 -8.51 -8.33
CA LEU A 38 -4.92 -8.92 -7.55
C LEU A 38 -4.84 -10.42 -7.23
N ALA A 39 -5.83 -10.92 -6.48
CA ALA A 39 -6.02 -12.36 -6.27
C ALA A 39 -6.15 -13.14 -7.59
N SER A 40 -6.70 -12.52 -8.62
CA SER A 40 -6.73 -13.04 -9.98
C SER A 40 -6.39 -11.93 -10.97
N GLY A 41 -5.32 -12.13 -11.74
CA GLY A 41 -4.87 -11.18 -12.76
C GLY A 41 -4.03 -10.01 -12.23
N SER A 42 -3.67 -9.13 -13.16
CA SER A 42 -2.84 -7.94 -12.92
C SER A 42 -3.09 -6.88 -13.98
N PHE A 43 -2.89 -5.61 -13.63
CA PHE A 43 -3.05 -4.49 -14.55
C PHE A 43 -2.07 -3.36 -14.22
N GLY A 44 -1.74 -2.57 -15.24
CA GLY A 44 -0.95 -1.35 -15.09
C GLY A 44 -1.84 -0.18 -14.71
N ALA A 45 -1.34 0.70 -13.84
CA ALA A 45 -2.02 1.91 -13.44
C ALA A 45 -1.05 3.09 -13.37
N ARG A 46 -1.60 4.31 -13.41
CA ARG A 46 -0.86 5.54 -13.18
C ARG A 46 -1.33 6.16 -11.87
N VAL A 47 -0.40 6.57 -11.04
CA VAL A 47 -0.72 7.26 -9.79
C VAL A 47 -1.25 8.65 -10.11
N GLU A 48 -2.43 8.99 -9.63
CA GLU A 48 -3.02 10.33 -9.81
C GLU A 48 -2.81 11.20 -8.57
N THR A 49 -3.00 10.62 -7.38
CA THR A 49 -2.86 11.30 -6.10
C THR A 49 -2.10 10.42 -5.10
N VAL A 50 -1.37 11.06 -4.19
CA VAL A 50 -0.68 10.39 -3.09
C VAL A 50 -1.07 11.08 -1.80
N SER A 51 -1.72 10.35 -0.90
CA SER A 51 -2.03 10.81 0.45
C SER A 51 -1.08 10.13 1.42
N PRO A 52 -0.13 10.85 2.04
CA PRO A 52 0.67 10.27 3.10
C PRO A 52 -0.26 9.90 4.27
N GLU A 53 -0.02 8.74 4.87
CA GLU A 53 -0.66 8.40 6.14
C GLU A 53 -0.25 9.47 7.17
N ASN A 54 -1.23 10.07 7.84
CA ASN A 54 -0.95 11.01 8.93
C ASN A 54 -0.57 10.18 10.16
N PRO A 55 0.69 10.23 10.65
CA PRO A 55 1.11 9.46 11.83
C PRO A 55 0.51 9.97 13.16
N SER A 56 -0.49 10.86 13.12
CA SER A 56 -1.03 11.58 14.28
C SER A 56 -2.11 10.82 15.07
N GLN A 57 -2.38 9.54 14.79
CA GLN A 57 -3.44 8.76 15.46
C GLN A 57 -2.92 7.67 16.41
N ASP A 58 -1.60 7.49 16.54
CA ASP A 58 -0.99 6.51 17.45
C ASP A 58 -0.07 7.20 18.48
N ILE A 59 -0.58 8.27 19.12
CA ILE A 59 0.00 8.77 20.35
C ILE A 59 -0.70 7.98 21.47
N PRO A 60 -0.01 7.08 22.21
CA PRO A 60 -0.60 6.43 23.36
C PRO A 60 -1.03 7.53 24.34
N ASN A 61 -2.32 7.55 24.70
CA ASN A 61 -2.84 8.45 25.73
C ASN A 61 -1.97 8.33 26.99
N PRO A 62 -1.19 9.36 27.37
CA PRO A 62 -0.43 9.31 28.61
C PRO A 62 -1.37 9.74 29.72
N GLY A 63 -2.10 8.79 30.31
CA GLY A 63 -2.74 9.01 31.60
C GLY A 63 -4.09 8.35 31.79
N GLY A 64 -4.09 7.41 32.72
CA GLY A 64 -5.23 6.83 33.43
C GLY A 64 -4.68 5.90 34.50
#